data_AF-A0AA43M179-F1
#
_entry.id   AF-A0AA43M179-F1
#
_cell.length_a   1.000
_cell.length_b   1.000
_cell.length_c   1.000
_cell.angle_alpha   90.00
_cell.angle_beta   90.00
_cell.angle_gamma   90.00
#
_symmetry.space_group_name_H-M   'P 1'
#
loop_
_entity.id
_entity.type
_entity.pdbx_description
1 polymer ?
#
loop_
_entity_poly.entity_id
_entity_poly.type
_entity_poly.pdbx_seq_one_letter_code
_entity_poly.pdbx_strand_id
1 'polypeptide(L)'
;MIALFVLLTGCTSDGFVLKGESDSWKGDYRVTLDSQRETSKLTLYYKLDNWKDVGSYTVTVNDGSIILKEEGLLNRTITIPVNKMNSTVSKDSSIKIDISWDDHSETLTLKQ
;
A
#
# COMPACT_ATOMS: atom_id res chain seq x y z
N MET A 1 -32.73 -35.52 -4.00
CA MET A 1 -31.51 -34.94 -4.58
C MET A 1 -30.78 -34.24 -3.44
N ILE A 2 -29.71 -34.85 -2.93
CA ILE A 2 -28.96 -34.35 -1.76
C ILE A 2 -28.10 -33.18 -2.25
N ALA A 3 -28.38 -31.98 -1.77
CA ALA A 3 -27.58 -30.79 -2.03
C ALA A 3 -26.31 -30.86 -1.17
N LEU A 4 -25.21 -31.27 -1.78
CA LEU A 4 -23.88 -31.31 -1.17
C LEU A 4 -23.32 -29.88 -1.12
N PHE A 5 -23.48 -29.20 0.02
CA PHE A 5 -22.77 -27.95 0.30
C PHE A 5 -21.30 -28.27 0.56
N VAL A 6 -20.47 -28.10 -0.46
CA VAL A 6 -19.01 -28.11 -0.32
C VAL A 6 -18.60 -26.78 0.31
N LEU A 7 -18.47 -26.76 1.63
CA LEU A 7 -17.83 -25.66 2.34
C LEU A 7 -16.32 -25.78 2.10
N LEU A 8 -15.82 -25.02 1.12
CA LEU A 8 -14.39 -24.75 0.98
C LEU A 8 -13.97 -23.96 2.22
N THR A 9 -13.35 -24.62 3.20
CA THR A 9 -12.62 -23.95 4.27
C THR A 9 -11.43 -23.23 3.64
N GLY A 10 -11.63 -21.96 3.27
CA GLY A 10 -10.53 -21.12 2.82
C GLY A 10 -9.50 -21.04 3.94
N CYS A 11 -8.23 -21.28 3.60
CA CYS A 11 -7.10 -20.95 4.47
C CYS A 11 -7.28 -19.51 4.98
N THR A 12 -7.59 -19.36 6.25
CA THR A 12 -7.56 -18.05 6.92
C THR A 12 -6.08 -17.70 7.10
N SER A 13 -5.51 -16.98 6.15
CA SER A 13 -4.30 -16.22 6.44
C SER A 13 -4.71 -15.11 7.41
N ASP A 14 -4.32 -15.22 8.67
CA ASP A 14 -4.51 -14.15 9.64
C ASP A 14 -3.72 -12.93 9.16
N GLY A 15 -4.32 -11.75 9.19
CA GLY A 15 -3.73 -10.56 8.61
C GLY A 15 -4.75 -9.45 8.41
N PHE A 16 -4.29 -8.32 7.89
CA PHE A 16 -5.15 -7.19 7.59
C PHE A 16 -4.63 -6.40 6.39
N VAL A 17 -5.53 -5.62 5.79
CA VAL A 17 -5.19 -4.70 4.72
C VAL A 17 -5.76 -3.34 5.08
N LEU A 18 -4.91 -2.32 5.09
CA LEU A 18 -5.33 -0.94 5.12
C LEU A 18 -5.33 -0.42 3.69
N LYS A 19 -6.37 0.31 3.31
CA LYS A 19 -6.56 0.87 1.97
C LYS A 19 -6.88 2.35 2.05
N GLY A 20 -6.57 3.05 0.99
CA GLY A 20 -6.90 4.46 0.83
C GLY A 20 -6.61 4.90 -0.59
N GLU A 21 -7.13 6.06 -0.95
CA GLU A 21 -6.92 6.66 -2.25
C GLU A 21 -6.96 8.18 -2.14
N SER A 22 -6.32 8.83 -3.11
CA SER A 22 -6.36 10.25 -3.42
C SER A 22 -6.78 10.39 -4.89
N ASP A 23 -6.63 11.56 -5.50
CA ASP A 23 -7.09 11.80 -6.87
C ASP A 23 -6.32 10.95 -7.91
N SER A 24 -5.00 10.84 -7.77
CA SER A 24 -4.13 10.13 -8.71
C SER A 24 -3.63 8.78 -8.18
N TRP A 25 -3.71 8.54 -6.87
CA TRP A 25 -3.11 7.35 -6.24
C TRP A 25 -4.12 6.49 -5.49
N LYS A 26 -3.83 5.19 -5.43
CA LYS A 26 -4.44 4.23 -4.52
C LYS A 26 -3.34 3.52 -3.74
N GLY A 27 -3.51 3.34 -2.44
CA GLY A 27 -2.56 2.66 -1.59
C GLY A 27 -3.16 1.46 -0.89
N ASP A 28 -2.38 0.39 -0.80
CA ASP A 28 -2.69 -0.82 -0.05
C ASP A 28 -1.49 -1.14 0.87
N TYR A 29 -1.73 -1.20 2.17
CA TYR A 29 -0.79 -1.75 3.15
C TYR A 29 -1.30 -3.10 3.61
N ARG A 30 -0.60 -4.18 3.24
CA ARG A 30 -0.99 -5.55 3.57
C ARG A 30 -0.06 -6.12 4.63
N VAL A 31 -0.63 -6.67 5.68
CA VAL A 31 0.04 -7.52 6.66
C VAL A 31 -0.49 -8.94 6.51
N THR A 32 0.43 -9.89 6.40
CA THR A 32 0.16 -11.32 6.34
C THR A 32 0.88 -11.98 7.50
N LEU A 33 0.11 -12.64 8.36
CA LEU A 33 0.61 -13.49 9.43
C LEU A 33 0.56 -14.93 8.91
N ASP A 34 1.73 -15.51 8.70
CA ASP A 34 1.84 -16.95 8.55
C ASP A 34 2.25 -17.59 9.90
N SER A 35 2.21 -18.91 9.98
CA SER A 35 2.50 -19.66 11.23
C SER A 35 3.86 -19.35 11.89
N GLN A 36 4.78 -18.68 11.20
CA GLN A 36 6.15 -18.44 11.67
C GLN A 36 6.63 -17.00 11.48
N ARG A 37 5.97 -16.18 10.67
CA ARG A 37 6.44 -14.85 10.25
C ARG A 37 5.27 -13.90 10.00
N GLU A 38 5.48 -12.66 10.42
CA GLU A 38 4.73 -11.52 9.92
C GLU A 38 5.47 -10.94 8.71
N THR A 39 4.77 -10.81 7.59
CA THR A 39 5.25 -10.05 6.44
C THR A 39 4.30 -8.92 6.15
N SER A 40 4.86 -7.75 5.82
CA SER A 40 4.06 -6.61 5.43
C SER A 40 4.57 -6.00 4.12
N LYS A 41 3.74 -5.21 3.46
CA LYS A 41 4.06 -4.57 2.18
C LYS A 41 3.17 -3.37 1.94
N LEU A 42 3.79 -2.24 1.60
CA LEU A 42 3.07 -1.09 1.05
C LEU A 42 3.12 -1.13 -0.47
N THR A 43 1.98 -0.93 -1.10
CA THR A 43 1.83 -0.84 -2.56
C THR A 43 1.06 0.42 -2.89
N LEU A 44 1.62 1.25 -3.78
CA LEU A 44 0.98 2.46 -4.30
C LEU A 44 0.75 2.28 -5.79
N TYR A 45 -0.46 2.56 -6.24
CA TYR A 45 -0.89 2.41 -7.63
C TYR A 45 -1.32 3.77 -8.19
N TYR A 46 -0.69 4.18 -9.29
CA TYR A 46 -1.09 5.36 -10.04
C TYR A 46 -2.30 5.03 -10.92
N LYS A 47 -3.41 5.73 -10.70
CA LYS A 47 -4.71 5.42 -11.29
C LYS A 47 -4.82 5.87 -12.75
N LEU A 48 -4.10 6.91 -13.13
CA LEU A 48 -4.24 7.55 -14.44
C LEU A 48 -3.37 6.84 -15.50
N ASP A 49 -3.79 6.95 -16.77
CA ASP A 49 -3.13 6.24 -17.87
C ASP A 49 -1.78 6.85 -18.27
N ASN A 50 -1.55 8.12 -17.92
CA ASN A 50 -0.35 8.90 -18.19
C ASN A 50 0.79 8.67 -17.17
N TRP A 51 0.85 7.50 -16.53
CA TRP A 51 1.89 7.16 -15.54
C TRP A 51 3.33 7.31 -16.08
N LYS A 52 3.52 7.20 -17.40
CA LYS A 52 4.84 7.39 -18.05
C LYS A 52 5.32 8.84 -18.02
N ASP A 53 4.39 9.78 -17.83
CA ASP A 53 4.68 11.22 -17.80
C ASP A 53 5.01 11.70 -16.39
N VAL A 54 4.82 10.86 -15.37
CA VAL A 54 5.22 11.15 -13.99
C VAL A 54 6.74 11.22 -13.94
N GLY A 55 7.29 12.37 -13.57
CA GLY A 55 8.72 12.59 -13.40
C GLY A 55 9.24 12.11 -12.05
N SER A 56 10.23 12.84 -11.52
CA SER A 56 10.82 12.52 -10.22
C SER A 56 9.76 12.56 -9.13
N TYR A 57 9.72 11.54 -8.28
CA TYR A 57 8.75 11.46 -7.21
C TYR A 57 9.39 11.15 -5.86
N THR A 58 8.72 11.59 -4.80
CA THR A 58 9.07 11.31 -3.41
C THR A 58 7.87 10.72 -2.67
N VAL A 59 8.16 9.81 -1.73
CA VAL A 59 7.16 9.23 -0.84
C VAL A 59 7.59 9.41 0.60
N THR A 60 6.67 9.93 1.41
CA THR A 60 6.80 10.08 2.85
C THR A 60 5.65 9.36 3.55
N VAL A 61 5.92 8.81 4.74
CA VAL A 61 4.92 8.06 5.53
C VAL A 61 4.88 8.61 6.95
N ASN A 62 3.67 8.84 7.48
CA ASN A 62 3.38 9.26 8.86
C ASN A 62 4.22 10.47 9.33
N ASP A 63 4.34 11.51 8.49
CA ASP A 63 5.10 12.73 8.80
C ASP A 63 6.61 12.51 9.04
N GLY A 64 7.13 11.36 8.62
CA GLY A 64 8.53 10.99 8.75
C GLY A 64 9.44 11.57 7.66
N SER A 65 10.64 11.00 7.56
CA SER A 65 11.57 11.27 6.46
C SER A 65 11.08 10.66 5.15
N ILE A 66 11.55 11.20 4.03
CA ILE A 66 11.38 10.58 2.70
C ILE A 66 11.92 9.14 2.75
N ILE A 67 11.05 8.17 2.46
CA ILE A 67 11.41 6.74 2.47
C ILE A 67 11.76 6.24 1.05
N LEU A 68 11.34 6.97 0.03
CA LEU A 68 11.63 6.69 -1.36
C LEU A 68 11.74 7.99 -2.16
N LYS A 69 12.77 8.07 -3.01
CA LYS A 69 12.95 9.11 -4.01
C LYS A 69 13.50 8.44 -5.27
N GLU A 70 12.78 8.52 -6.37
CA GLU A 70 13.12 7.87 -7.64
C GLU A 70 12.79 8.79 -8.81
N GLU A 71 13.36 8.49 -9.97
CA GLU A 71 13.15 9.22 -11.22
C GLU A 71 12.14 8.50 -12.11
N GLY A 72 10.92 9.04 -12.19
CA GLY A 72 9.85 8.49 -13.03
C GLY A 72 9.33 7.13 -12.57
N LEU A 73 8.14 6.78 -13.07
CA LEU A 73 7.56 5.47 -12.78
C LEU A 73 8.07 4.42 -13.78
N LEU A 74 8.48 3.24 -13.29
CA LEU A 74 8.80 2.08 -14.13
C LEU A 74 7.54 1.36 -14.63
N ASN A 75 6.49 1.40 -13.81
CA ASN A 75 5.13 0.93 -14.10
C ASN A 75 4.16 1.65 -13.16
N ARG A 76 2.85 1.40 -13.26
CA ARG A 76 1.84 2.06 -12.41
C ARG A 76 1.94 1.73 -10.92
N THR A 77 2.80 0.81 -10.51
CA THR A 77 2.89 0.27 -9.16
C THR A 77 4.25 0.55 -8.54
N ILE A 78 4.24 1.23 -7.40
CA ILE A 78 5.39 1.36 -6.52
C ILE A 78 5.21 0.35 -5.38
N THR A 79 6.22 -0.48 -5.16
CA THR A 79 6.27 -1.40 -4.00
C THR A 79 7.34 -0.93 -3.04
N ILE A 80 6.94 -0.63 -1.80
CA ILE A 80 7.86 -0.16 -0.77
C ILE A 80 8.00 -1.27 0.29
N PRO A 81 9.21 -1.82 0.45
CA PRO A 81 9.52 -2.69 1.57
C PRO A 81 9.30 -1.98 2.90
N VAL A 82 8.60 -2.65 3.80
CA VAL A 82 8.19 -2.18 5.13
C VAL A 82 9.33 -1.99 6.11
N ASN A 83 10.50 -2.58 5.89
CA ASN A 83 11.69 -2.25 6.67
C ASN A 83 12.11 -0.78 6.55
N LYS A 84 11.53 -0.04 5.59
CA LYS A 84 11.66 1.41 5.48
C LYS A 84 10.65 2.20 6.33
N MET A 85 9.66 1.54 6.93
CA MET A 85 8.70 2.16 7.84
C MET A 85 9.19 2.02 9.29
N ASN A 86 9.24 3.13 10.02
CA ASN A 86 9.78 3.17 11.38
C ASN A 86 8.75 2.85 12.48
N SER A 87 7.59 2.31 12.13
CA SER A 87 6.47 2.12 13.06
C SER A 87 5.80 0.77 12.91
N THR A 88 5.49 0.12 14.03
CA THR A 88 4.57 -1.02 14.08
C THR A 88 3.17 -0.55 13.67
N VAL A 89 2.60 -1.18 12.65
CA VAL A 89 1.25 -0.90 12.16
C VAL A 89 0.32 -2.02 12.62
N SER A 90 -0.84 -1.66 13.15
CA SER A 90 -1.92 -2.59 13.49
C SER A 90 -3.13 -2.41 12.57
N LYS A 91 -4.11 -3.32 12.67
CA LYS A 91 -5.36 -3.27 11.89
C LYS A 91 -6.17 -1.98 12.11
N ASP A 92 -6.12 -1.42 13.31
CA ASP A 92 -6.84 -0.18 13.67
C ASP A 92 -5.99 1.09 13.42
N SER A 93 -4.78 0.92 12.89
CA SER A 93 -3.90 2.05 12.57
C SER A 93 -4.38 2.81 11.35
N SER A 94 -3.98 4.07 11.28
CA SER A 94 -4.10 4.92 10.11
C SER A 94 -2.70 5.25 9.63
N ILE A 95 -2.40 4.98 8.35
CA ILE A 95 -1.13 5.35 7.73
C ILE A 95 -1.37 6.56 6.82
N LYS A 96 -0.73 7.68 7.10
CA LYS A 96 -0.73 8.83 6.19
C LYS A 96 0.43 8.70 5.22
N ILE A 97 0.17 8.86 3.92
CA ILE A 97 1.17 8.79 2.87
C ILE A 97 1.09 10.08 2.08
N ASP A 98 2.22 10.77 1.99
CA ASP A 98 2.38 11.96 1.17
C ASP A 98 3.24 11.59 -0.04
N ILE A 99 2.70 11.79 -1.24
CA ILE A 99 3.38 11.51 -2.50
C ILE A 99 3.48 12.83 -3.26
N SER A 100 4.69 13.23 -3.64
CA SER A 100 4.90 14.41 -4.48
C SER A 100 5.64 14.02 -5.74
N TRP A 101 5.22 14.54 -6.88
CA TRP A 101 5.85 14.30 -8.18
C TRP A 101 5.63 15.52 -9.05
N ASP A 102 6.66 15.95 -9.76
CA ASP A 102 6.63 17.18 -10.55
C ASP A 102 6.10 18.37 -9.71
N ASP A 103 5.04 19.04 -10.17
CA ASP A 103 4.34 20.13 -9.47
C ASP A 103 3.09 19.68 -8.68
N HIS A 104 2.91 18.36 -8.50
CA HIS A 104 1.77 17.78 -7.80
C HIS A 104 2.17 17.22 -6.44
N SER A 105 1.22 17.28 -5.50
CA SER A 105 1.35 16.65 -4.19
C SER A 105 -0.02 16.16 -3.75
N GLU A 106 -0.08 14.92 -3.30
CA GLU A 106 -1.30 14.31 -2.78
C GLU A 106 -1.02 13.57 -1.49
N THR A 107 -2.00 13.62 -0.59
CA THR A 107 -2.02 12.83 0.63
C THR A 107 -3.11 11.77 0.53
N LEU A 108 -2.77 10.52 0.84
CA LEU A 108 -3.73 9.45 1.04
C LEU A 108 -3.60 8.85 2.44
N THR A 109 -4.75 8.53 3.03
CA THR A 109 -4.82 7.94 4.37
C THR A 109 -5.29 6.50 4.26
N LEU A 110 -4.41 5.55 4.60
CA LEU A 110 -4.73 4.13 4.63
C LEU A 110 -5.32 3.75 5.97
N LYS A 111 -6.48 3.12 5.94
CA LYS A 111 -7.17 2.54 7.10
C LYS A 111 -7.96 1.31 6.64
N GLN A 112 -8.55 0.57 7.58
CA GLN A 112 -9.36 -0.59 7.25
C GLN A 112 -10.60 -0.23 6.39
#